data_AF-A0A442WPD7-F1
#
_entry.id   AF-A0A442WPD7-F1
#
_cell.length_a   1.000
_cell.length_b   1.000
_cell.length_c   1.000
_cell.angle_alpha   90.00
_cell.angle_beta   90.00
_cell.angle_gamma   90.00
#
_symmetry.space_group_name_H-M   'P 1'
#
loop_
_entity.id
_entity.type
_entity.pdbx_description
1 polymer ?
#
loop_
_entity_poly.entity_id
_entity_poly.type
_entity_poly.pdbx_seq_one_letter_code
_entity_poly.pdbx_strand_id
1 'polypeptide(L)'
;MRLAPDIVIAHGGNAVRLRPSLRAASLLQNKHGLAKVVRGIDDGDFNVVLDIVTAATDDPAAYGILVNRIDERGYYCLFELADELTRLVAASFGIDADAEHAKPRKQADKEFTIEESLEQLFEIGTGWLGWSPADTWAATPAEIIVAQRGLVAKLKAIHGTAEDKPEYDPLEAVSPAEVARGIATLRALSVGAQ
;
A
#
# COMPACT_ATOMS: atom_id res chain seq x y z
N MET A 1 13.08 -4.54 -4.60
CA MET A 1 12.87 -5.00 -3.21
C MET A 1 11.40 -4.85 -2.91
N ARG A 2 10.69 -5.92 -2.54
CA ARG A 2 9.27 -5.86 -2.16
C ARG A 2 9.14 -5.42 -0.70
N LEU A 3 8.06 -4.73 -0.37
CA LEU A 3 7.80 -4.35 1.02
C LEU A 3 7.22 -5.50 1.84
N ALA A 4 6.36 -6.31 1.24
CA ALA A 4 5.88 -7.55 1.84
C ALA A 4 6.67 -8.75 1.28
N PRO A 5 7.14 -9.66 2.15
CA PRO A 5 7.88 -10.84 1.71
C PRO A 5 6.98 -11.83 0.97
N ASP A 6 7.55 -12.50 -0.03
CA ASP A 6 6.93 -13.68 -0.64
C ASP A 6 7.03 -14.87 0.34
N ILE A 7 6.05 -15.77 0.28
CA ILE A 7 6.04 -17.02 1.05
C ILE A 7 6.36 -18.18 0.12
N VAL A 8 7.02 -19.22 0.63
CA VAL A 8 7.33 -20.42 -0.13
C VAL A 8 6.70 -21.63 0.55
N ILE A 9 5.82 -22.33 -0.18
CA ILE A 9 5.32 -23.64 0.24
C ILE A 9 6.08 -24.70 -0.54
N ALA A 10 6.76 -25.60 0.16
CA ALA A 10 7.53 -26.68 -0.42
C ALA A 10 6.97 -28.05 -0.04
N HIS A 11 7.03 -28.99 -1.00
CA HIS A 11 6.69 -30.39 -0.81
C HIS A 11 7.32 -31.28 -1.87
N GLY A 12 7.92 -32.41 -1.47
CA GLY A 12 8.41 -33.44 -2.41
C GLY A 12 9.39 -32.94 -3.47
N GLY A 13 10.25 -31.96 -3.12
CA GLY A 13 11.21 -31.35 -4.06
C GLY A 13 10.61 -30.26 -4.98
N ASN A 14 9.29 -30.04 -4.93
CA ASN A 14 8.62 -28.92 -5.56
C ASN A 14 8.46 -27.77 -4.57
N ALA A 15 8.49 -26.54 -5.06
CA ALA A 15 8.25 -25.35 -4.26
C ALA A 15 7.46 -24.33 -5.07
N VAL A 16 6.42 -23.78 -4.47
CA VAL A 16 5.60 -22.72 -5.06
C VAL A 16 5.79 -21.47 -4.24
N ARG A 17 6.02 -20.37 -4.95
CA ARG A 17 6.11 -19.04 -4.35
C ARG A 17 4.75 -18.36 -4.38
N LEU A 18 4.32 -17.89 -3.22
CA LEU A 18 3.11 -17.12 -3.01
C LEU A 18 3.46 -15.67 -2.79
N ARG A 19 2.80 -14.79 -3.55
CA ARG A 19 3.04 -13.36 -3.56
C ARG A 19 1.82 -12.62 -3.01
N PRO A 20 1.95 -11.83 -1.94
CA PRO A 20 0.89 -10.90 -1.59
C PRO A 20 0.74 -9.87 -2.72
N SER A 21 -0.52 -9.53 -3.03
CA SER A 21 -0.85 -8.62 -4.12
C SER A 21 -2.27 -8.08 -4.01
N LEU A 22 -2.52 -6.92 -4.64
CA LEU A 22 -3.85 -6.34 -4.74
C LEU A 22 -4.80 -7.29 -5.50
N ARG A 23 -4.30 -8.00 -6.51
CA ARG A 23 -5.06 -9.04 -7.23
C ARG A 23 -5.54 -10.13 -6.28
N ALA A 24 -4.64 -10.65 -5.44
CA ALA A 24 -4.98 -11.73 -4.51
C ALA A 24 -6.08 -11.27 -3.53
N ALA A 25 -5.97 -10.07 -2.97
CA ALA A 25 -7.01 -9.50 -2.11
C ALA A 25 -8.36 -9.36 -2.84
N SER A 26 -8.36 -8.82 -4.06
CA SER A 26 -9.58 -8.66 -4.86
C SER A 26 -10.26 -10.00 -5.16
N LEU A 27 -9.50 -11.02 -5.59
CA LEU A 27 -10.03 -12.35 -5.86
C LEU A 27 -10.63 -12.99 -4.60
N LEU A 28 -9.94 -12.89 -3.47
CA LEU A 28 -10.38 -13.46 -2.21
C LEU A 28 -11.60 -12.73 -1.63
N GLN A 29 -11.62 -11.40 -1.71
CA GLN A 29 -12.76 -10.60 -1.28
C GLN A 29 -14.00 -10.94 -2.10
N ASN A 30 -13.87 -11.00 -3.43
CA ASN A 30 -14.99 -11.32 -4.31
C ASN A 30 -15.53 -12.74 -4.11
N LYS A 31 -14.66 -13.71 -3.80
CA LYS A 31 -15.06 -15.11 -3.66
C LYS A 31 -15.63 -15.46 -2.28
N HIS A 32 -15.03 -14.91 -1.22
CA HIS A 32 -15.33 -15.33 0.15
C HIS A 32 -15.66 -14.17 1.09
N GLY A 33 -15.11 -12.99 0.84
CA GLY A 33 -15.03 -11.90 1.81
C GLY A 33 -13.97 -12.18 2.88
N LEU A 34 -13.26 -11.14 3.31
CA LEU A 34 -12.12 -11.24 4.24
C LEU A 34 -12.44 -12.03 5.53
N ALA A 35 -13.61 -11.80 6.15
CA ALA A 35 -13.98 -12.48 7.40
C ALA A 35 -14.06 -14.00 7.26
N LYS A 36 -14.55 -14.49 6.12
CA LYS A 36 -14.61 -15.93 5.83
C LYS A 36 -13.23 -16.49 5.49
N VAL A 37 -12.39 -15.72 4.82
CA VAL A 37 -10.99 -16.10 4.53
C VAL A 37 -10.23 -16.32 5.83
N VAL A 38 -10.28 -15.37 6.77
CA VAL A 38 -9.60 -15.47 8.07
C VAL A 38 -10.10 -16.69 8.84
N ARG A 39 -11.44 -16.85 8.96
CA ARG A 39 -12.01 -18.02 9.64
C ARG A 39 -11.62 -19.33 8.97
N GLY A 40 -11.60 -19.38 7.64
CA GLY A 40 -11.25 -20.59 6.90
C GLY A 40 -9.78 -20.99 7.09
N ILE A 41 -8.88 -20.04 7.36
CA ILE A 41 -7.51 -20.34 7.77
C ILE A 41 -7.51 -20.99 9.16
N ASP A 42 -8.18 -20.37 10.13
CA ASP A 42 -8.25 -20.85 11.52
C ASP A 42 -8.90 -22.24 11.63
N ASP A 43 -9.92 -22.51 10.82
CA ASP A 43 -10.65 -23.78 10.78
C ASP A 43 -9.95 -24.85 9.92
N GLY A 44 -8.89 -24.49 9.18
CA GLY A 44 -8.21 -25.40 8.25
C GLY A 44 -9.07 -25.82 7.06
N ASP A 45 -9.94 -24.94 6.55
CA ASP A 45 -10.78 -25.21 5.38
C ASP A 45 -9.92 -25.33 4.12
N PHE A 46 -9.83 -26.56 3.59
CA PHE A 46 -9.05 -26.86 2.40
C PHE A 46 -9.39 -25.98 1.20
N ASN A 47 -10.67 -25.67 0.97
CA ASN A 47 -11.07 -24.88 -0.19
C ASN A 47 -10.62 -23.42 -0.03
N VAL A 48 -10.73 -22.87 1.18
CA VAL A 48 -10.25 -21.52 1.46
C VAL A 48 -8.73 -21.45 1.34
N VAL A 49 -8.01 -22.42 1.91
CA VAL A 49 -6.54 -22.50 1.79
C VAL A 49 -6.10 -22.61 0.34
N LEU A 50 -6.75 -23.47 -0.45
CA LEU A 50 -6.47 -23.61 -1.87
C LEU A 50 -6.73 -22.32 -2.64
N ASP A 51 -7.81 -21.61 -2.33
CA ASP A 51 -8.14 -20.33 -2.96
C ASP A 51 -7.14 -19.23 -2.60
N ILE A 52 -6.62 -19.20 -1.37
CA ILE A 52 -5.54 -18.28 -0.98
C ILE A 52 -4.28 -18.57 -1.79
N VAL A 53 -3.88 -19.84 -1.83
CA VAL A 53 -2.67 -20.29 -2.53
C VAL A 53 -2.75 -19.97 -4.02
N THR A 54 -3.88 -20.26 -4.66
CA THR A 54 -4.08 -20.01 -6.10
C THR A 54 -4.25 -18.52 -6.43
N ALA A 55 -4.81 -17.70 -5.53
CA ALA A 55 -4.88 -16.26 -5.74
C ALA A 55 -3.48 -15.60 -5.69
N ALA A 56 -2.58 -16.16 -4.89
CA ALA A 56 -1.23 -15.62 -4.63
C ALA A 56 -0.15 -16.10 -5.62
N THR A 57 -0.47 -16.96 -6.58
CA THR A 57 0.51 -17.49 -7.54
C THR A 57 -0.14 -17.81 -8.88
N ASP A 58 0.64 -17.77 -9.94
CA ASP A 58 0.20 -18.26 -11.27
C ASP A 58 0.81 -19.63 -11.58
N ASP A 59 1.50 -20.24 -10.61
CA ASP A 59 2.12 -21.56 -10.77
C ASP A 59 1.06 -22.67 -10.71
N PRO A 60 0.85 -23.44 -11.80
CA PRO A 60 -0.13 -24.52 -11.82
C PRO A 60 0.21 -25.67 -10.85
N ALA A 61 1.45 -25.78 -10.37
CA ALA A 61 1.85 -26.79 -9.40
C ALA A 61 1.29 -26.55 -7.99
N ALA A 62 0.74 -25.37 -7.71
CA ALA A 62 0.25 -24.97 -6.38
C ALA A 62 -0.81 -25.93 -5.82
N TYR A 63 -1.76 -26.34 -6.67
CA TYR A 63 -2.77 -27.34 -6.29
C TYR A 63 -2.14 -28.68 -5.91
N GLY A 64 -1.23 -29.19 -6.75
CA GLY A 64 -0.57 -30.47 -6.53
C GLY A 64 0.26 -30.49 -5.24
N ILE A 65 0.96 -29.40 -4.93
CA ILE A 65 1.72 -29.28 -3.67
C ILE A 65 0.81 -29.40 -2.44
N LEU A 66 -0.36 -28.74 -2.44
CA LEU A 66 -1.30 -28.83 -1.31
C LEU A 66 -1.89 -30.23 -1.17
N VAL A 67 -2.33 -30.85 -2.26
CA VAL A 67 -2.91 -32.20 -2.24
C VAL A 67 -1.87 -33.22 -1.75
N ASN A 68 -0.66 -33.19 -2.30
CA ASN A 68 0.40 -34.12 -1.88
C ASN A 68 0.78 -33.94 -0.40
N ARG A 69 0.75 -32.71 0.12
CA ARG A 69 0.96 -32.45 1.56
C ARG A 69 -0.11 -33.11 2.42
N ILE A 70 -1.37 -33.01 2.02
CA ILE A 70 -2.50 -33.63 2.74
C ILE A 70 -2.43 -35.15 2.64
N ASP A 71 -2.11 -35.69 1.48
CA ASP A 71 -1.98 -37.15 1.29
C ASP A 71 -0.89 -37.75 2.18
N GLU A 72 0.23 -37.05 2.37
CA GLU A 72 1.35 -37.53 3.18
C GLU A 72 1.23 -37.23 4.68
N ARG A 73 0.72 -36.04 5.04
CA ARG A 73 0.74 -35.53 6.43
C ARG A 73 -0.65 -35.42 7.06
N GLY A 74 -1.70 -35.71 6.30
CA GLY A 74 -3.10 -35.50 6.68
C GLY A 74 -3.48 -34.02 6.72
N TYR A 75 -4.74 -33.76 7.10
CA TYR A 75 -5.30 -32.40 7.18
C TYR A 75 -4.56 -31.46 8.15
N TYR A 76 -3.78 -32.01 9.09
CA TYR A 76 -3.03 -31.20 10.05
C TYR A 76 -2.04 -30.23 9.39
N CYS A 77 -1.54 -30.56 8.19
CA CYS A 77 -0.60 -29.70 7.48
C CYS A 77 -1.19 -28.34 7.06
N LEU A 78 -2.52 -28.17 7.10
CA LEU A 78 -3.17 -26.89 6.80
C LEU A 78 -3.02 -25.93 7.98
N PHE A 79 -3.10 -26.42 9.22
CA PHE A 79 -2.85 -25.61 10.42
C PHE A 79 -1.39 -25.18 10.52
N GLU A 80 -0.45 -26.00 10.03
CA GLU A 80 0.96 -25.62 9.94
C GLU A 80 1.22 -24.45 8.98
N LEU A 81 0.29 -24.15 8.07
CA LEU A 81 0.39 -23.04 7.13
C LEU A 81 -0.37 -21.79 7.60
N ALA A 82 -1.10 -21.87 8.72
CA ALA A 82 -2.05 -20.85 9.12
C ALA A 82 -1.38 -19.49 9.34
N ASP A 83 -0.24 -19.45 10.04
CA ASP A 83 0.50 -18.23 10.32
C ASP A 83 1.00 -17.56 9.04
N GLU A 84 1.64 -18.32 8.15
CA GLU A 84 2.12 -17.82 6.86
C GLU A 84 0.98 -17.30 6.00
N LEU A 85 -0.09 -18.06 5.85
CA LEU A 85 -1.24 -17.66 5.03
C LEU A 85 -1.94 -16.43 5.62
N THR A 86 -2.03 -16.33 6.95
CA THR A 86 -2.57 -15.15 7.64
C THR A 86 -1.75 -13.91 7.32
N ARG A 87 -0.40 -13.98 7.40
CA ARG A 87 0.47 -12.87 7.04
C ARG A 87 0.35 -12.48 5.57
N LEU A 88 0.23 -13.45 4.66
CA LEU A 88 0.05 -13.19 3.24
C LEU A 88 -1.28 -12.51 2.94
N VAL A 89 -2.37 -12.97 3.57
CA VAL A 89 -3.69 -12.34 3.44
C VAL A 89 -3.64 -10.93 4.03
N ALA A 90 -3.13 -10.75 5.25
CA ALA A 90 -2.99 -9.43 5.86
C ALA A 90 -2.21 -8.46 4.96
N ALA A 91 -1.06 -8.87 4.44
CA ALA A 91 -0.25 -8.06 3.53
C ALA A 91 -0.98 -7.73 2.21
N SER A 92 -1.77 -8.68 1.67
CA SER A 92 -2.56 -8.46 0.45
C SER A 92 -3.68 -7.45 0.65
N PHE A 93 -4.29 -7.43 1.84
CA PHE A 93 -5.35 -6.48 2.21
C PHE A 93 -4.80 -5.16 2.81
N GLY A 94 -3.48 -5.03 2.96
CA GLY A 94 -2.86 -3.84 3.56
C GLY A 94 -3.11 -3.72 5.07
N ILE A 95 -3.40 -4.83 5.73
CA ILE A 95 -3.59 -4.93 7.18
C ILE A 95 -2.20 -5.09 7.79
N ASP A 96 -1.87 -4.21 8.71
CA ASP A 96 -0.66 -4.33 9.53
C ASP A 96 -0.92 -5.36 10.64
N ALA A 97 -0.39 -6.57 10.45
CA ALA A 97 -0.54 -7.66 11.42
C ALA A 97 0.25 -7.40 12.72
N ASP A 98 1.23 -6.50 12.69
CA ASP A 98 2.11 -6.18 13.83
C ASP A 98 1.72 -4.86 14.53
N ALA A 99 0.67 -4.17 14.05
CA ALA A 99 0.20 -2.95 14.66
C ALA A 99 -0.49 -3.25 16.01
N GLU A 100 0.22 -3.00 17.12
CA GLU A 100 -0.42 -2.87 18.44
C GLU A 100 -1.53 -1.81 18.34
N HIS A 101 -2.77 -2.24 18.64
CA HIS A 101 -4.02 -1.47 18.65
C HIS A 101 -3.81 0.05 18.47
N ALA A 102 -3.69 0.48 17.22
CA ALA A 102 -3.60 1.89 16.92
C ALA A 102 -4.84 2.58 17.47
N LYS A 103 -4.64 3.66 18.25
CA LYS A 103 -5.75 4.46 18.78
C LYS A 103 -6.72 4.76 17.63
N PRO A 104 -8.05 4.58 17.82
CA PRO A 104 -9.00 4.80 16.75
C PRO A 104 -8.79 6.20 16.18
N ARG A 105 -8.37 6.26 14.91
CA ARG A 105 -8.32 7.53 14.17
C ARG A 105 -9.74 8.10 14.19
N LYS A 106 -9.87 9.41 14.45
CA LYS A 106 -11.15 10.13 14.38
C LYS A 106 -11.93 9.64 13.16
N GLN A 107 -13.16 9.17 13.39
CA GLN A 107 -14.05 8.61 12.38
C GLN A 107 -13.92 9.40 11.07
N ALA A 108 -13.46 8.72 10.03
CA ALA A 108 -13.73 9.18 8.69
C ALA A 108 -15.27 9.12 8.53
N ASP A 109 -15.91 10.23 8.19
CA ASP A 109 -17.37 10.33 8.02
C ASP A 109 -17.94 9.43 6.90
N LYS A 110 -17.07 8.69 6.20
CA LYS A 110 -17.44 7.77 5.13
C LYS A 110 -16.97 6.36 5.51
N GLU A 111 -17.92 5.48 5.82
CA GLU A 111 -17.69 4.05 5.86
C GLU A 111 -17.39 3.59 4.43
N PHE A 112 -16.16 3.17 4.18
CA PHE A 112 -15.78 2.52 2.92
C PHE A 112 -15.91 1.01 3.07
N THR A 113 -16.42 0.35 2.03
CA THR A 113 -16.34 -1.11 1.96
C THR A 113 -14.91 -1.55 1.63
N ILE A 114 -14.61 -2.84 1.83
CA ILE A 114 -13.31 -3.40 1.47
C ILE A 114 -13.09 -3.32 -0.03
N GLU A 115 -14.14 -3.56 -0.82
CA GLU A 115 -14.14 -3.47 -2.27
C GLU A 115 -13.78 -2.06 -2.74
N GLU A 116 -14.46 -1.04 -2.21
CA GLU A 116 -14.17 0.37 -2.54
C GLU A 116 -12.73 0.74 -2.16
N SER A 117 -12.22 0.21 -1.05
CA SER A 117 -10.84 0.44 -0.61
C SER A 117 -9.82 -0.19 -1.59
N LEU A 118 -10.09 -1.40 -2.10
CA LEU A 118 -9.24 -2.07 -3.09
C LEU A 118 -9.32 -1.38 -4.46
N GLU A 119 -10.49 -0.91 -4.86
CA GLU A 119 -10.68 -0.13 -6.09
C GLU A 119 -9.94 1.20 -6.03
N GLN A 120 -9.98 1.90 -4.89
CA GLN A 120 -9.22 3.13 -4.69
C GLN A 120 -7.71 2.90 -4.81
N LEU A 121 -7.18 1.78 -4.31
CA LEU A 121 -5.76 1.44 -4.49
C LEU A 121 -5.42 1.20 -5.96
N PHE A 122 -6.34 0.57 -6.70
CA PHE A 122 -6.18 0.38 -8.14
C PHE A 122 -6.21 1.71 -8.91
N GLU A 123 -7.10 2.62 -8.55
CA GLU A 123 -7.17 3.99 -9.09
C GLU A 123 -5.89 4.77 -8.79
N ILE A 124 -5.33 4.66 -7.58
CA ILE A 124 -4.05 5.30 -7.23
C ILE A 124 -2.93 4.75 -8.12
N GLY A 125 -2.83 3.43 -8.28
CA GLY A 125 -1.80 2.82 -9.12
C GLY A 125 -1.88 3.24 -10.58
N THR A 126 -3.06 3.11 -11.19
CA THR A 126 -3.23 3.34 -12.62
C THR A 126 -3.40 4.81 -12.99
N GLY A 127 -4.03 5.61 -12.12
CA GLY A 127 -4.29 7.03 -12.34
C GLY A 127 -3.15 7.92 -11.86
N TRP A 128 -2.87 7.90 -10.55
CA TRP A 128 -1.90 8.82 -9.95
C TRP A 128 -0.45 8.42 -10.23
N LEU A 129 -0.14 7.13 -10.07
CA LEU A 129 1.22 6.62 -10.24
C LEU A 129 1.55 6.31 -11.71
N GLY A 130 0.52 6.19 -12.57
CA GLY A 130 0.68 5.87 -13.99
C GLY A 130 1.23 4.46 -14.24
N TRP A 131 1.05 3.54 -13.31
CA TRP A 131 1.44 2.15 -13.47
C TRP A 131 0.50 1.42 -14.44
N SER A 132 1.00 0.36 -15.07
CA SER A 132 0.11 -0.51 -15.84
C SER A 132 -0.90 -1.21 -14.91
N PRO A 133 -2.06 -1.65 -15.42
CA PRO A 133 -2.96 -2.50 -14.66
C PRO A 133 -2.27 -3.74 -14.09
N ALA A 134 -1.38 -4.37 -14.87
CA ALA A 134 -0.64 -5.56 -14.44
C ALA A 134 0.28 -5.27 -13.25
N ASP A 135 1.04 -4.17 -13.30
CA ASP A 135 1.94 -3.79 -12.21
C ASP A 135 1.16 -3.40 -10.95
N THR A 136 0.04 -2.68 -11.13
CA THR A 136 -0.85 -2.29 -10.02
C THR A 136 -1.46 -3.51 -9.35
N TRP A 137 -1.93 -4.47 -10.13
CA TRP A 137 -2.49 -5.72 -9.60
C TRP A 137 -1.45 -6.58 -8.90
N ALA A 138 -0.20 -6.57 -9.37
CA ALA A 138 0.90 -7.31 -8.77
C ALA A 138 1.44 -6.65 -7.48
N ALA A 139 1.29 -5.33 -7.34
CA ALA A 139 1.74 -4.58 -6.17
C ALA A 139 0.87 -4.88 -4.93
N THR A 140 1.46 -4.72 -3.75
CA THR A 140 0.73 -4.72 -2.48
C THR A 140 0.14 -3.34 -2.17
N PRO A 141 -0.91 -3.25 -1.34
CA PRO A 141 -1.41 -1.98 -0.84
C PRO A 141 -0.31 -1.10 -0.22
N ALA A 142 0.62 -1.71 0.54
CA ALA A 142 1.75 -1.01 1.13
C ALA A 142 2.66 -0.39 0.05
N GLU A 143 3.00 -1.13 -1.00
CA GLU A 143 3.82 -0.62 -2.11
C GLU A 143 3.14 0.56 -2.82
N ILE A 144 1.84 0.47 -3.07
CA ILE A 144 1.04 1.55 -3.69
C ILE A 144 1.05 2.80 -2.80
N ILE A 145 0.76 2.66 -1.51
CA ILE A 145 0.71 3.78 -0.56
C ILE A 145 2.09 4.44 -0.42
N VAL A 146 3.17 3.66 -0.34
CA VAL A 146 4.53 4.21 -0.27
C VAL A 146 4.89 4.98 -1.55
N ALA A 147 4.54 4.45 -2.72
CA ALA A 147 4.78 5.12 -3.99
C ALA A 147 3.97 6.43 -4.10
N GLN A 148 2.69 6.41 -3.70
CA GLN A 148 1.85 7.60 -3.67
C GLN A 148 2.41 8.68 -2.74
N ARG A 149 2.87 8.30 -1.55
CA ARG A 149 3.53 9.23 -0.62
C ARG A 149 4.78 9.86 -1.23
N GLY A 150 5.59 9.07 -1.93
CA GLY A 150 6.76 9.57 -2.67
C GLY A 150 6.38 10.57 -3.76
N LEU A 151 5.33 10.29 -4.54
CA LEU A 151 4.80 11.20 -5.55
C LEU A 151 4.33 12.52 -4.94
N VAL A 152 3.55 12.47 -3.85
CA VAL A 152 3.08 13.67 -3.14
C VAL A 152 4.25 14.50 -2.61
N ALA A 153 5.28 13.86 -2.03
CA ALA A 153 6.46 14.56 -1.56
C ALA A 153 7.22 15.26 -2.70
N LYS A 154 7.36 14.60 -3.85
CA LYS A 154 7.96 15.18 -5.06
C LYS A 154 7.16 16.38 -5.57
N LEU A 155 5.84 16.28 -5.65
CA LEU A 155 4.96 17.37 -6.11
C LEU A 155 5.06 18.58 -5.19
N LYS A 156 5.09 18.37 -3.87
CA LYS A 156 5.32 19.45 -2.88
C LYS A 156 6.67 20.12 -3.06
N ALA A 157 7.74 19.35 -3.33
CA ALA A 157 9.07 19.90 -3.55
C ALA A 157 9.17 20.74 -4.84
N ILE A 158 8.41 20.42 -5.89
CA ILE A 158 8.42 21.14 -7.17
C ILE A 158 7.53 22.39 -7.13
N HIS A 159 6.33 22.27 -6.57
CA HIS A 159 5.31 23.32 -6.62
C HIS A 159 5.27 24.21 -5.38
N GLY A 160 6.14 23.96 -4.41
CA GLY A 160 6.07 24.58 -3.08
C GLY A 160 4.89 24.04 -2.27
N THR A 161 4.87 24.36 -0.99
CA THR A 161 3.68 24.17 -0.16
C THR A 161 2.93 25.50 -0.02
N ALA A 162 1.63 25.47 0.30
CA ALA A 162 0.88 26.70 0.56
C ALA A 162 1.46 27.52 1.73
N GLU A 163 2.29 26.90 2.58
CA GLU A 163 3.03 27.53 3.67
C GLU A 163 4.31 28.25 3.21
N ASP A 164 4.80 27.99 1.98
CA ASP A 164 5.97 28.65 1.37
C ASP A 164 5.59 29.85 0.48
N LYS A 165 4.34 30.36 0.57
CA LYS A 165 4.04 31.63 -0.09
C LYS A 165 4.94 32.70 0.50
N PRO A 166 5.76 33.42 -0.30
CA PRO A 166 6.47 34.57 0.22
C PRO A 166 5.45 35.51 0.86
N GLU A 167 5.80 36.07 2.02
CA GLU A 167 5.01 37.09 2.74
C GLU A 167 4.80 38.37 1.89
N TYR A 168 5.37 38.39 0.69
CA TYR A 168 5.33 39.46 -0.28
C TYR A 168 4.66 38.98 -1.57
N ASP A 169 3.59 39.67 -1.98
CA ASP A 169 2.99 39.50 -3.30
C ASP A 169 3.75 40.34 -4.34
N PRO A 170 4.45 39.73 -5.31
CA PRO A 170 5.19 40.45 -6.34
C PRO A 170 4.31 41.27 -7.30
N LEU A 171 2.99 41.13 -7.25
CA LEU A 171 2.02 41.93 -7.99
C LEU A 171 1.40 43.05 -7.17
N GLU A 172 1.70 43.13 -5.87
CA GLU A 172 1.24 44.23 -5.02
C GLU A 172 1.96 45.52 -5.42
N ALA A 173 1.17 46.54 -5.75
CA ALA A 173 1.69 47.84 -6.14
C ALA A 173 2.34 48.53 -4.93
N VAL A 174 3.67 48.53 -4.89
CA VAL A 174 4.45 49.21 -3.85
C VAL A 174 4.18 50.72 -3.94
N SER A 175 3.80 51.34 -2.81
CA SER A 175 3.49 52.76 -2.80
C SER A 175 4.74 53.62 -3.05
N PRO A 176 4.61 54.81 -3.66
CA PRO A 176 5.75 55.72 -3.84
C PRO A 176 6.49 56.06 -2.54
N ALA A 177 5.79 56.08 -1.41
CA ALA A 177 6.36 56.33 -0.09
C ALA A 177 7.24 55.17 0.40
N GLU A 178 6.90 53.93 0.07
CA GLU A 178 7.72 52.74 0.39
C GLU A 178 8.98 52.69 -0.45
N VAL A 179 8.88 53.02 -1.74
CA VAL A 179 10.04 53.14 -2.63
C VAL A 179 11.01 54.20 -2.11
N ALA A 180 10.50 55.38 -1.70
CA ALA A 180 11.33 56.45 -1.15
C ALA A 180 12.05 56.02 0.14
N ARG A 181 11.36 55.29 1.03
CA ARG A 181 11.96 54.73 2.25
C ARG A 181 13.05 53.70 1.92
N GLY A 182 12.80 52.78 1.00
CA GLY A 182 13.79 51.78 0.58
C GLY A 182 15.05 52.42 0.00
N ILE A 183 14.92 53.43 -0.86
CA ILE A 183 16.05 54.17 -1.44
C ILE A 183 16.84 54.91 -0.35
N ALA A 184 16.17 55.52 0.63
CA ALA A 184 16.84 56.19 1.74
C ALA A 184 17.67 55.21 2.59
N THR A 185 17.13 54.03 2.88
CA THR A 185 17.84 52.96 3.61
C THR A 185 19.07 52.48 2.85
N LEU A 186 18.95 52.24 1.53
CA LEU A 186 20.08 51.83 0.70
C LEU A 186 21.18 52.90 0.64
N ARG A 187 20.81 54.18 0.57
CA ARG A 187 21.78 55.29 0.62
C ARG A 187 22.51 55.34 1.96
N ALA A 188 21.80 55.19 3.07
CA ALA A 188 22.43 55.18 4.40
C ALA A 188 23.41 54.01 4.56
N LEU A 189 23.06 52.82 4.07
CA LEU A 189 23.94 51.65 4.08
C LEU A 189 25.17 51.81 3.17
N SER A 190 25.03 52.49 2.02
CA SER A 190 26.16 52.76 1.13
C SER A 190 27.16 53.79 1.68
N VAL A 191 26.73 54.66 2.60
CA VAL A 191 27.55 55.72 3.19
C VAL A 191 28.20 55.27 4.51
N GLY A 192 27.64 54.26 5.19
CA GLY A 192 28.19 53.69 6.43
C GLY A 192 29.20 52.55 6.27
N ALA A 193 29.62 52.22 5.04
CA ALA A 193 30.54 51.12 4.73
C ALA A 193 31.99 51.58 4.42
N GLN A 194 32.43 52.69 5.03
CA GLN A 194 33.83 53.15 5.01
C GLN A 194 34.42 53.17 6.42
#